data_AF-A0A5C6SMX3-F1
#
_entry.id   AF-A0A5C6SMX3-F1
#
_cell.length_a   1.000
_cell.length_b   1.000
_cell.length_c   1.000
_cell.angle_alpha   90.00
_cell.angle_beta   90.00
_cell.angle_gamma   90.00
#
_symmetry.space_group_name_H-M   'P 1'
#
loop_
_entity.id
_entity.type
_entity.pdbx_description
1 polymer ?
#
loop_
_entity_poly.entity_id
_entity_poly.type
_entity_poly.pdbx_seq_one_letter_code
_entity_poly.pdbx_strand_id
1 'polypeptide(L)'
;MFIVFSNKPRDYSRPRTRAGFEAMVKSLWDPRSQLSVFQYQTFHTETGLVGHARVDVRVGDVLCALLGGNMPFILRPLDDGVFGYVGQAFVHGIMDGEALQQGRELEWITLV
;
A
#
# COMPACT_ATOMS: atom_id res chain seq x y z
N MET A 1 -2.96 26.74 -12.35
CA MET A 1 -1.62 26.55 -11.76
C MET A 1 -1.45 25.07 -11.48
N PHE A 2 -0.68 24.35 -12.30
CA PHE A 2 -0.44 22.91 -12.11
C PHE A 2 0.87 22.75 -11.35
N ILE A 3 0.81 22.14 -10.17
CA ILE A 3 2.01 21.75 -9.42
C ILE A 3 2.39 20.36 -9.90
N VAL A 4 3.47 20.25 -10.66
CA VAL A 4 4.03 18.96 -11.06
C VAL A 4 4.80 18.41 -9.87
N PHE A 5 4.29 17.35 -9.25
CA PHE A 5 5.03 16.63 -8.23
C PHE A 5 6.23 15.94 -8.88
N SER A 6 7.44 16.42 -8.59
CA SER A 6 8.68 15.74 -8.97
C SER A 6 8.95 14.61 -7.98
N ASN A 7 8.30 13.47 -8.18
CA ASN A 7 8.65 12.26 -7.43
C ASN A 7 9.69 11.49 -8.24
N LYS A 8 10.96 11.56 -7.84
CA LYS A 8 11.97 10.65 -8.38
C LYS A 8 11.60 9.22 -7.98
N PRO A 9 11.66 8.25 -8.91
CA PRO A 9 11.41 6.85 -8.56
C PRO A 9 12.40 6.39 -7.49
N ARG A 10 11.91 5.65 -6.49
CA ARG A 10 12.72 5.10 -5.40
C ARG A 10 13.64 4.02 -5.95
N ASP A 11 14.90 4.03 -5.52
CA ASP A 11 15.85 2.95 -5.74
C ASP A 11 15.60 1.84 -4.72
N TYR A 12 14.96 0.75 -5.18
CA TYR A 12 14.65 -0.43 -4.36
C TYR A 12 15.85 -1.34 -4.11
N SER A 13 17.00 -1.11 -4.78
CA SER A 13 18.23 -1.85 -4.48
C SER A 13 18.80 -1.50 -3.09
N ARG A 14 18.32 -0.41 -2.49
CA ARG A 14 18.75 0.06 -1.17
C ARG A 14 17.64 -0.17 -0.12
N PRO A 15 17.94 -0.86 0.98
CA PRO A 15 16.99 -0.99 2.08
C PRO A 15 16.62 0.40 2.63
N ARG A 16 15.38 0.55 3.10
CA ARG A 16 14.96 1.80 3.74
C ARG A 16 15.87 2.06 4.95
N THR A 17 16.53 3.22 4.95
CA THR A 17 17.22 3.69 6.14
C THR A 17 16.19 4.18 7.15
N ARG A 18 16.49 4.08 8.44
CA ARG A 18 15.66 4.68 9.50
C ARG A 18 15.38 6.16 9.23
N ALA A 19 16.40 6.90 8.78
CA ALA A 19 16.25 8.29 8.38
C ALA A 19 15.27 8.49 7.20
N GLY A 20 15.28 7.58 6.21
CA GLY A 20 14.33 7.60 5.10
C GLY A 20 12.90 7.27 5.52
N PHE A 21 12.73 6.34 6.47
CA PHE A 21 11.43 6.05 7.08
C PHE A 21 10.90 7.25 7.88
N GLU A 22 11.74 7.85 8.72
CA GLU A 22 11.40 9.04 9.51
C GLU A 22 11.05 10.23 8.60
N ALA A 23 11.77 10.43 7.50
CA ALA A 23 11.46 11.46 6.51
C ALA A 23 10.09 11.24 5.83
N MET A 24 9.75 10.00 5.49
CA MET A 24 8.43 9.63 4.95
C MET A 24 7.32 9.86 5.98
N VAL A 25 7.48 9.38 7.23
CA VAL A 25 6.49 9.62 8.30
C VAL A 25 6.30 11.12 8.52
N LYS A 26 7.38 11.90 8.48
CA LYS A 26 7.33 13.35 8.60
C LYS A 26 6.60 14.01 7.43
N SER A 27 6.72 13.49 6.21
CA SER A 27 5.95 14.01 5.05
C SER A 27 4.46 13.68 5.14
N LEU A 28 4.10 12.55 5.76
CA LEU A 28 2.70 12.20 6.04
C LEU A 28 2.07 13.12 7.09
N TRP A 29 2.87 13.68 8.01
CA TRP A 29 2.42 14.63 9.04
C TRP A 29 2.40 16.11 8.57
N ASP A 30 2.89 16.42 7.36
CA ASP A 30 2.84 17.78 6.79
C ASP A 30 1.39 18.30 6.71
N PRO A 31 1.06 19.50 7.21
CA PRO A 31 -0.27 20.09 7.12
C PRO A 31 -0.89 20.16 5.71
N ARG A 32 -0.08 20.18 4.65
CA ARG A 32 -0.56 20.08 3.26
C ARG A 32 -1.01 18.66 2.90
N SER A 33 -0.43 17.65 3.56
CA SER A 33 -0.88 16.27 3.55
C SER A 33 -2.10 16.06 4.46
N GLN A 34 -2.38 16.98 5.40
CA GLN A 34 -3.46 16.84 6.39
C GLN A 34 -4.89 16.96 5.81
N LEU A 35 -5.05 17.39 4.56
CA LEU A 35 -6.34 17.23 3.85
C LEU A 35 -6.68 15.75 3.56
N SER A 36 -5.71 14.83 3.71
CA SER A 36 -5.89 13.40 3.51
C SER A 36 -6.29 12.62 4.77
N VAL A 37 -6.19 13.17 5.98
CA VAL A 37 -6.41 12.39 7.23
C VAL A 37 -7.85 11.89 7.35
N PHE A 38 -8.83 12.60 6.79
CA PHE A 38 -10.22 12.14 6.72
C PHE A 38 -10.48 11.11 5.62
N GLN A 39 -9.52 10.91 4.71
CA GLN A 39 -9.63 9.96 3.62
C GLN A 39 -8.84 8.68 3.87
N TYR A 40 -8.10 8.57 4.97
CA TYR A 40 -7.33 7.39 5.34
C TYR A 40 -7.63 6.91 6.76
N GLN A 41 -7.62 5.59 6.94
CA GLN A 41 -7.82 4.92 8.22
C GLN A 41 -6.70 3.90 8.48
N THR A 42 -6.50 3.61 9.76
CA THR A 42 -5.71 2.45 10.18
C THR A 42 -6.58 1.20 10.11
N PHE A 43 -6.00 0.10 9.65
CA PHE A 43 -6.65 -1.21 9.64
C PHE A 43 -5.69 -2.28 10.16
N HIS A 44 -6.27 -3.44 10.47
CA HIS A 44 -5.52 -4.62 10.84
C HIS A 44 -6.04 -5.82 10.06
N THR A 45 -5.14 -6.70 9.60
CA THR A 45 -5.52 -7.93 8.89
C THR A 45 -5.78 -9.06 9.89
N GLU A 46 -6.50 -10.10 9.45
CA GLU A 46 -6.67 -11.32 10.26
C GLU A 46 -5.33 -11.99 10.63
N THR A 47 -4.30 -11.75 9.82
CA THR A 47 -2.96 -12.30 9.98
C THR A 47 -2.03 -11.52 10.92
N GLY A 48 -2.49 -10.44 11.55
CA GLY A 48 -1.62 -9.67 12.48
C GLY A 48 -0.95 -8.42 11.90
N LEU A 49 -1.22 -8.08 10.63
CA LEU A 49 -0.55 -6.94 9.99
C LEU A 49 -1.29 -5.64 10.28
N VAL A 50 -0.54 -4.59 10.61
CA VAL A 50 -1.05 -3.23 10.78
C VAL A 50 -0.80 -2.43 9.51
N GLY A 51 -1.83 -1.74 9.03
CA GLY A 51 -1.73 -0.91 7.83
C GLY A 51 -2.48 0.41 7.91
N HIS A 52 -2.24 1.23 6.90
CA HIS A 52 -2.88 2.53 6.69
C HIS A 52 -3.31 2.64 5.23
N ALA A 53 -4.60 2.87 5.01
CA ALA A 53 -5.24 2.84 3.68
C ALA A 53 -6.41 3.80 3.61
N ARG A 54 -7.05 3.92 2.44
CA ARG A 54 -8.21 4.80 2.28
C ARG A 54 -9.41 4.38 3.15
N VAL A 55 -10.30 5.32 3.46
CA VAL A 55 -11.51 5.09 4.28
C VAL A 55 -12.58 4.23 3.61
N ASP A 56 -12.45 3.96 2.31
CA ASP A 56 -13.34 3.09 1.53
C ASP A 56 -13.04 1.59 1.71
N VAL A 57 -11.95 1.28 2.42
CA VAL A 57 -11.55 -0.08 2.80
C VAL A 57 -12.50 -0.63 3.85
N ARG A 58 -12.96 -1.87 3.64
CA ARG A 58 -13.91 -2.54 4.53
C ARG A 58 -13.55 -4.01 4.74
N VAL A 59 -14.20 -4.61 5.73
CA VAL A 59 -14.11 -6.05 5.99
C VAL A 59 -14.49 -6.84 4.73
N GLY A 60 -13.68 -7.83 4.37
CA GLY A 60 -13.81 -8.62 3.14
C GLY A 60 -12.95 -8.14 1.98
N ASP A 61 -12.36 -6.93 2.06
CA ASP A 61 -11.31 -6.54 1.13
C ASP A 61 -10.02 -7.31 1.43
N VAL A 62 -9.28 -7.64 0.37
CA VAL A 62 -8.05 -8.46 0.46
C VAL A 62 -6.82 -7.62 0.15
N LEU A 63 -5.74 -7.90 0.88
CA LEU A 63 -4.45 -7.26 0.71
C LEU A 63 -3.58 -8.10 -0.22
N CYS A 64 -3.16 -7.53 -1.34
CA CYS A 64 -2.44 -8.23 -2.39
C CYS A 64 -1.12 -7.52 -2.75
N ALA A 65 -0.04 -8.28 -2.89
CA ALA A 65 1.20 -7.79 -3.46
C ALA A 65 1.23 -8.11 -4.96
N LEU A 66 0.85 -7.14 -5.80
CA LEU A 66 0.94 -7.30 -7.26
C LEU A 66 2.39 -7.13 -7.71
N LEU A 67 2.88 -8.06 -8.54
CA LEU A 67 4.22 -7.98 -9.11
C LEU A 67 4.40 -6.71 -9.93
N GLY A 68 5.57 -6.08 -9.80
CA GLY A 68 5.87 -4.78 -10.40
C GLY A 68 5.32 -3.58 -9.63
N GLY A 69 4.45 -3.80 -8.64
CA GLY A 69 3.99 -2.77 -7.72
C GLY A 69 5.03 -2.42 -6.66
N ASN A 70 5.00 -1.18 -6.19
CA ASN A 70 5.86 -0.69 -5.11
C ASN A 70 5.19 -0.63 -3.73
N MET A 71 3.89 -0.91 -3.68
CA MET A 71 3.07 -0.95 -2.48
C MET A 71 2.06 -2.09 -2.61
N PRO A 72 1.61 -2.69 -1.49
CA PRO A 72 0.44 -3.54 -1.44
C PRO A 72 -0.80 -2.82 -1.95
N PHE A 73 -1.64 -3.60 -2.61
CA PHE A 73 -2.91 -3.21 -3.17
C PHE A 73 -4.03 -3.77 -2.29
N ILE A 74 -5.09 -2.99 -2.14
CA ILE A 74 -6.33 -3.48 -1.57
C ILE A 74 -7.27 -3.74 -2.73
N LEU A 75 -7.73 -4.99 -2.80
CA LEU A 75 -8.60 -5.50 -3.83
C LEU A 75 -9.90 -5.98 -3.21
N ARG A 76 -11.00 -5.80 -3.94
CA ARG A 76 -12.31 -6.26 -3.50
C ARG A 76 -12.72 -7.46 -4.35
N PRO A 77 -12.89 -8.65 -3.76
CA PRO A 77 -13.43 -9.80 -4.50
C PRO A 77 -14.80 -9.46 -5.10
N LEU A 78 -14.98 -9.78 -6.38
CA LEU A 78 -16.26 -9.61 -7.10
C LEU A 78 -16.82 -10.96 -7.57
N ASP A 79 -15.95 -11.79 -8.15
CA ASP A 79 -16.23 -13.15 -8.60
C ASP A 79 -14.92 -13.97 -8.58
N ASP A 80 -14.97 -15.25 -8.94
CA ASP A 80 -13.81 -16.13 -8.98
C ASP A 80 -12.70 -15.56 -9.89
N GLY A 81 -11.54 -15.27 -9.30
CA GLY A 81 -10.41 -14.64 -9.99
C GLY A 81 -10.62 -13.19 -10.45
N VAL A 82 -11.76 -12.54 -10.15
CA VAL A 82 -12.07 -11.16 -10.55
C VAL A 82 -12.15 -10.24 -9.34
N PHE A 83 -11.37 -9.16 -9.39
CA PHE A 83 -11.22 -8.23 -8.29
C PHE A 83 -11.41 -6.79 -8.75
N GLY A 84 -12.16 -6.01 -7.98
CA GLY A 84 -12.23 -4.57 -8.13
C GLY A 84 -11.04 -3.88 -7.46
N TYR A 85 -10.48 -2.87 -8.12
CA TYR A 85 -9.44 -2.03 -7.51
C TYR A 85 -10.02 -1.10 -6.43
N VAL A 86 -9.55 -1.20 -5.18
CA VAL A 86 -9.94 -0.28 -4.09
C VAL A 86 -8.89 0.81 -3.91
N GLY A 87 -7.61 0.43 -3.81
CA GLY A 87 -6.53 1.38 -3.58
C GLY A 87 -5.20 0.74 -3.24
N GLN A 88 -4.28 1.55 -2.73
CA GLN A 88 -2.99 1.12 -2.20
C GLN A 88 -2.92 1.36 -0.69
N ALA A 89 -2.13 0.55 -0.01
CA ALA A 89 -1.99 0.60 1.44
C ALA A 89 -0.53 0.57 1.86
N PHE A 90 -0.18 1.37 2.85
CA PHE A 90 1.04 1.15 3.62
C PHE A 90 0.77 0.03 4.61
N VAL A 91 1.57 -1.04 4.60
CA VAL A 91 1.42 -2.15 5.54
C VAL A 91 2.77 -2.54 6.13
N HIS A 92 2.86 -2.50 7.46
CA HIS A 92 4.09 -2.86 8.13
C HIS A 92 4.39 -4.37 7.97
N GLY A 93 5.65 -4.71 7.71
CA GLY A 93 6.13 -6.10 7.64
C GLY A 93 6.01 -6.80 6.28
N ILE A 94 5.47 -6.13 5.25
CA ILE A 94 5.33 -6.68 3.90
C ILE A 94 5.74 -5.70 2.78
N MET A 95 6.39 -4.59 3.15
CA MET A 95 6.73 -3.44 2.29
C MET A 95 8.24 -3.31 2.17
N ASP A 96 8.79 -3.12 0.96
CA ASP A 96 10.23 -3.27 0.64
C ASP A 96 10.65 -4.72 0.32
N GLY A 97 9.70 -5.53 -0.14
CA GLY A 97 9.95 -6.83 -0.77
C GLY A 97 9.84 -8.03 0.18
N GLU A 98 9.58 -7.83 1.46
CA GLU A 98 9.37 -8.90 2.45
C GLU A 98 8.17 -9.78 2.09
N ALA A 99 7.15 -9.23 1.42
CA ALA A 99 6.03 -10.01 0.91
C ALA A 99 6.49 -11.15 -0.02
N LEU A 100 7.50 -10.89 -0.87
CA LEU A 100 8.01 -11.84 -1.85
C LEU A 100 8.92 -12.90 -1.23
N GLN A 101 9.50 -12.61 -0.06
CA GLN A 101 10.36 -13.54 0.67
C GLN A 101 9.58 -14.68 1.33
N GLN A 102 8.24 -14.57 1.40
CA GLN A 102 7.38 -15.60 1.99
C GLN A 102 7.18 -16.84 1.10
N GLY A 103 7.69 -16.84 -0.14
CA GLY A 103 7.69 -18.01 -1.01
C GLY A 103 6.30 -18.48 -1.44
N ARG A 104 5.33 -17.57 -1.56
CA ARG A 104 3.98 -17.91 -2.03
C ARG A 104 3.96 -18.08 -3.56
N GLU A 105 3.14 -19.00 -4.04
CA GLU A 105 2.89 -19.15 -5.47
C GLU A 105 2.18 -17.92 -6.03
N LEU A 106 2.43 -17.63 -7.30
CA LEU A 106 1.86 -16.50 -8.02
C LEU A 106 0.64 -16.97 -8.79
N GLU A 107 -0.44 -16.20 -8.67
CA GLU A 107 -1.68 -16.47 -9.38
C GLU A 107 -2.04 -15.28 -10.26
N TRP A 108 -2.63 -15.58 -11.41
CA TRP A 108 -3.17 -14.56 -12.30
C TRP A 108 -4.56 -14.16 -11.83
N ILE A 109 -4.81 -12.84 -11.80
CA ILE A 109 -6.12 -12.28 -11.46
C ILE A 109 -6.57 -11.33 -12.56
N THR A 110 -7.88 -11.14 -12.67
CA THR A 110 -8.48 -10.06 -13.47
C THR A 110 -8.77 -8.87 -12.55
N LEU A 111 -8.23 -7.71 -12.91
CA LEU A 111 -8.49 -6.46 -12.20
C LEU A 111 -9.48 -5.61 -13.01
N VAL A 112 -10.57 -5.18 -12.37
CA VAL A 112 -11.61 -4.31 -12.96
C VAL A 112 -11.78 -2.98 -12.22
#